data_AF-A0A527XAN9-F1
#
_entry.id   AF-A0A527XAN9-F1
#
_cell.length_a   1.000
_cell.length_b   1.000
_cell.length_c   1.000
_cell.angle_alpha   90.00
_cell.angle_beta   90.00
_cell.angle_gamma   90.00
#
_symmetry.space_group_name_H-M   'P 1'
#
loop_
_entity.id
_entity.type
_entity.pdbx_description
1 polymer ?
#
loop_
_entity_poly.entity_id
_entity_poly.type
_entity_poly.pdbx_seq_one_letter_code
_entity_poly.pdbx_strand_id
1 'polypeptide(L)' 'TRKEQGTAIVNDGDSITLGTERIRLRGIDAPEYQQTCQKAGADYPCGKLARQSLVRLIAGRPVSCSGWQR' A
#
# COMPACT_ATOMS: atom_id res chain seq x y z
N THR A 1 -20.40 -6.74 3.22
CA THR A 1 -19.02 -6.35 2.93
C THR A 1 -18.19 -7.06 3.95
N ARG A 2 -17.12 -7.75 3.57
CA ARG A 2 -16.15 -8.20 4.57
C ARG A 2 -15.53 -6.94 5.20
N LYS A 3 -15.35 -6.96 6.51
CA LYS A 3 -14.68 -5.91 7.26
C LYS A 3 -13.52 -6.53 8.02
N GLU A 4 -12.36 -5.89 7.93
CA GLU A 4 -11.16 -6.28 8.65
C GLU A 4 -10.59 -5.04 9.33
N GLN A 5 -10.02 -5.19 10.52
CA GLN A 5 -9.44 -4.08 11.26
C GLN A 5 -8.22 -4.55 12.05
N GLY A 6 -7.20 -3.70 12.11
CA GLY A 6 -6.02 -3.96 12.92
C GLY A 6 -4.81 -3.14 12.49
N THR A 7 -3.66 -3.53 13.01
CA THR A 7 -2.37 -2.97 12.60
C THR A 7 -2.02 -3.49 11.21
N ALA A 8 -1.85 -2.57 10.26
CA ALA A 8 -1.44 -2.89 8.91
C ALA A 8 0.09 -2.93 8.78
N ILE A 9 0.60 -3.95 8.12
CA ILE A 9 1.93 -3.97 7.53
C ILE A 9 1.79 -3.44 6.11
N VAL A 10 2.61 -2.44 5.76
CA VAL A 10 2.59 -1.86 4.41
C VAL A 10 3.58 -2.59 3.52
N ASN A 11 3.05 -3.18 2.45
CA ASN A 11 3.82 -4.01 1.53
C ASN A 11 4.30 -3.11 0.37
N ASP A 12 3.36 -2.47 -0.32
CA ASP A 12 3.59 -1.61 -1.49
C ASP A 12 2.75 -0.32 -1.37
N GLY A 13 2.69 0.50 -2.42
CA GLY A 13 1.92 1.75 -2.40
C GLY A 13 0.39 1.58 -2.42
N ASP A 14 -0.11 0.39 -2.73
CA ASP A 14 -1.54 0.05 -2.81
C ASP A 14 -1.90 -1.24 -2.06
N SER A 15 -0.93 -1.86 -1.37
CA SER A 15 -1.07 -3.21 -0.81
C SER A 15 -0.62 -3.23 0.64
N ILE A 16 -1.48 -3.78 1.50
CA ILE A 16 -1.24 -3.92 2.94
C ILE A 16 -1.57 -5.33 3.42
N THR A 17 -0.92 -5.77 4.49
CA THR A 17 -1.27 -7.01 5.19
C THR A 17 -1.88 -6.67 6.54
N LEU A 18 -3.08 -7.20 6.80
CA LEU A 18 -3.75 -7.14 8.09
C LEU A 18 -3.84 -8.56 8.65
N GLY A 19 -3.09 -8.85 9.72
CA GLY A 19 -3.00 -10.20 10.25
C GLY A 19 -2.43 -11.17 9.21
N THR A 20 -3.23 -12.13 8.76
CA THR A 20 -2.87 -13.12 7.73
C THR A 20 -3.39 -12.76 6.33
N GLU A 21 -4.11 -11.65 6.19
CA GLU A 21 -4.81 -11.29 4.96
C GLU A 21 -4.02 -10.19 4.23
N ARG A 22 -3.65 -10.46 2.98
CA ARG A 22 -3.12 -9.44 2.07
C ARG A 22 -4.29 -8.75 1.37
N ILE A 23 -4.37 -7.44 1.51
CA ILE A 23 -5.45 -6.60 0.99
C ILE A 23 -4.86 -5.61 -0.03
N ARG A 24 -5.46 -5.54 -1.22
CA ARG A 24 -5.16 -4.54 -2.24
C ARG A 24 -6.21 -3.43 -2.23
N LEU A 25 -5.77 -2.18 -2.27
CA LEU A 25 -6.63 -1.00 -2.26
C LEU A 25 -7.32 -0.86 -3.62
N ARG A 26 -8.65 -0.96 -3.62
CA ARG A 26 -9.44 -0.87 -4.85
C ARG A 26 -9.35 0.53 -5.46
N GLY A 27 -9.03 0.59 -6.76
CA GLY A 27 -8.98 1.85 -7.52
C GLY A 27 -7.67 2.63 -7.35
N ILE A 28 -6.69 2.06 -6.66
CA ILE A 28 -5.33 2.58 -6.59
C ILE A 28 -4.42 1.56 -7.27
N ASP A 29 -3.60 2.03 -8.20
CA ASP A 29 -2.53 1.23 -8.79
C ASP A 29 -1.21 1.94 -8.45
N ALA A 30 -0.38 1.27 -7.66
CA ALA A 30 0.90 1.81 -7.23
C ALA A 30 2.04 0.98 -7.83
N PRO A 31 3.20 1.61 -8.10
CA PRO A 31 4.39 0.87 -8.49
C PRO A 31 4.77 -0.15 -7.42
N GLU A 32 5.22 -1.32 -7.86
CA GLU A 32 5.74 -2.37 -6.99
C GLU A 32 6.95 -1.86 -6.20
N TYR A 33 7.19 -2.36 -4.98
CA TYR A 33 8.24 -1.80 -4.09
C TYR A 33 9.62 -1.66 -4.74
N GLN A 34 10.02 -2.62 -5.58
CA GLN A 34 11.32 -2.62 -6.26
C GLN A 34 11.34 -1.84 -7.58
N GLN A 35 10.19 -1.35 -8.04
CA GLN A 35 10.09 -0.63 -9.29
C GLN A 35 10.79 0.74 -9.21
N THR A 36 11.60 1.00 -10.23
CA THR A 36 12.23 2.29 -10.48
C THR A 36 11.58 2.89 -11.73
N CYS A 37 11.16 4.14 -11.62
CA CYS A 37 10.58 4.92 -12.71
C CYS A 37 11.63 5.91 -13.23
N GLN A 38 11.35 6.58 -14.35
CA GLN A 38 12.12 7.76 -14.75
C GLN A 38 11.33 9.03 -14.47
N LYS A 39 12.02 10.05 -13.94
CA LYS A 39 11.47 11.39 -13.75
C LYS A 39 12.50 12.41 -14.21
N ALA A 40 12.14 13.23 -15.20
CA ALA A 40 13.04 14.23 -15.78
C ALA A 40 14.41 13.65 -16.24
N GLY A 41 14.40 12.45 -16.82
CA GLY A 41 15.61 11.78 -17.32
C GLY A 41 16.49 11.12 -16.26
N ALA A 42 16.08 11.13 -14.99
CA ALA A 42 16.79 10.47 -13.89
C ALA A 42 15.98 9.32 -13.29
N ASP A 43 16.70 8.32 -12.76
CA ASP A 43 16.09 7.23 -12.00
C ASP A 43 15.37 7.78 -10.76
N TYR A 44 14.14 7.34 -10.59
CA TYR A 44 13.24 7.78 -9.54
C TYR A 44 12.67 6.56 -8.80
N PRO A 45 12.92 6.40 -7.49
CA PRO A 45 12.53 5.21 -6.73
C PRO A 45 11.04 5.24 -6.38
N CYS A 46 10.18 5.25 -7.39
CA CYS A 46 8.74 5.43 -7.28
C CYS A 46 8.08 4.38 -6.39
N GLY A 47 8.45 3.11 -6.47
CA GLY A 47 7.92 2.04 -5.62
C GLY A 47 8.19 2.29 -4.13
N LYS A 48 9.44 2.61 -3.79
CA LYS A 48 9.84 2.93 -2.41
C LYS A 48 9.11 4.17 -1.88
N LEU A 49 8.96 5.21 -2.71
CA LEU A 49 8.28 6.44 -2.33
C LEU A 49 6.77 6.27 -2.18
N ALA A 50 6.14 5.46 -3.03
CA ALA A 50 4.73 5.12 -2.91
C ALA A 50 4.45 4.38 -1.59
N ARG A 51 5.23 3.32 -1.31
CA ARG A 51 5.17 2.60 -0.03
C ARG A 51 5.37 3.53 1.17
N GLN A 52 6.39 4.39 1.14
CA GLN A 52 6.68 5.30 2.25
C GLN A 52 5.54 6.30 2.49
N SER A 53 4.87 6.72 1.42
CA SER A 53 3.71 7.63 1.52
C SER A 53 2.54 6.95 2.21
N LEU A 54 2.26 5.68 1.90
CA LEU A 54 1.24 4.91 2.60
C LEU A 54 1.59 4.63 4.07
N VAL A 55 2.86 4.33 4.37
CA VAL A 55 3.34 4.20 5.77
C VAL A 55 3.10 5.49 6.55
N ARG A 56 3.46 6.65 5.98
CA ARG A 56 3.23 7.96 6.61
C ARG A 56 1.74 8.27 6.78
N LEU A 57 0.91 7.88 5.81
CA LEU A 57 -0.54 8.08 5.87
C LEU A 57 -1.16 7.25 7.00
N ILE A 58 -0.75 6.00 7.18
CA ILE A 58 -1.24 5.16 8.28
C ILE A 58 -0.72 5.67 9.63
N ALA A 59 0.54 6.09 9.68
CA ALA A 59 1.20 6.64 10.87
C ALA A 59 1.09 5.71 12.10
N GLY A 60 1.16 4.40 11.88
CA GLY A 60 1.03 3.39 12.94
C GLY A 60 -0.37 3.25 13.55
N ARG A 61 -1.38 3.97 13.03
CA ARG A 61 -2.75 3.85 13.50
C ARG A 61 -3.40 2.56 12.99
N PRO A 62 -4.33 1.97 13.75
CA PRO A 62 -5.11 0.85 13.26
C PRO A 62 -5.93 1.29 12.03
N VAL A 63 -6.00 0.42 11.02
CA VAL A 63 -6.76 0.67 9.80
C VAL A 63 -7.99 -0.23 9.78
N SER A 64 -9.07 0.25 9.16
CA SER A 64 -10.26 -0.56 8.86
C SER A 64 -10.42 -0.68 7.35
N CYS A 65 -10.51 -1.91 6.88
CA CYS A 65 -10.74 -2.25 5.49
C CYS A 65 -12.16 -2.78 5.32
N SER A 66 -12.83 -2.39 4.23
CA SER A 66 -14.11 -2.98 3.86
C SER A 66 -14.17 -3.25 2.36
N GLY A 67 -14.75 -4.38 1.97
CA GLY A 67 -14.80 -4.78 0.56
C GLY A 67 -15.59 -6.06 0.33
N TRP A 68 -15.64 -6.49 -0.91
CA TRP A 68 -16.39 -7.68 -1.34
C TRP A 68 -15.54 -8.67 -2.12
N GLN A 69 -14.38 -8.22 -2.59
CA GLN A 69 -13.50 -8.97 -3.45
C GLN A 69 -12.32 -9.47 -2.63
N ARG A 70 -11.99 -10.75 -2.83
CA ARG A 70 -10.72 -11.34 -2.39
C ARG A 70 -9.66 -11.09 -3.46
#